data_AF-A0A6C2YL59-F1
#
_entry.id   AF-A0A6C2YL59-F1
#
_cell.length_a   1.000
_cell.length_b   1.000
_cell.length_c   1.000
_cell.angle_alpha   90.00
_cell.angle_beta   90.00
_cell.angle_gamma   90.00
#
_symmetry.space_group_name_H-M   'P 1'
#
loop_
_entity.id
_entity.type
_entity.pdbx_description
1 polymer ?
#
loop_
_entity_poly.entity_id
_entity_poly.type
_entity_poly.pdbx_seq_one_letter_code
_entity_poly.pdbx_strand_id
1 'polypeptide(L)'
;MVFDKLMEYERYICDAVSRFKTAFGDVNLLFLWRSGKIPRTGHLDAEQRIEYSCHGSGCTVDYFGTIVSFDFDSTGQYCYTAFKFALFLDEDSLDNDALSAVFAKMSEQGVLTHIPNYGLRLTRQTPP
;
A
#
# COMPACT_ATOMS: atom_id res chain seq x y z
N MET A 1 -6.41 0.28 18.42
CA MET A 1 -7.69 0.00 17.73
C MET A 1 -7.42 -0.17 16.23
N VAL A 2 -8.34 -0.76 15.45
CA VAL A 2 -8.14 -0.99 13.99
C VAL A 2 -7.73 0.28 13.23
N PHE A 3 -8.30 1.43 13.59
CA PHE A 3 -7.94 2.72 13.00
C PHE A 3 -6.47 3.11 13.24
N ASP A 4 -5.94 2.92 14.46
CA ASP A 4 -4.53 3.25 14.76
C ASP A 4 -3.58 2.39 13.90
N LYS A 5 -3.94 1.12 13.70
CA LYS A 5 -3.20 0.21 12.82
C LYS A 5 -3.32 0.59 11.35
N LEU A 6 -4.48 1.06 10.92
CA LEU A 6 -4.65 1.61 9.58
C LEU A 6 -3.75 2.84 9.37
N MET A 7 -3.64 3.74 10.35
CA MET A 7 -2.74 4.89 10.27
C MET A 7 -1.26 4.48 10.27
N GLU A 8 -0.90 3.43 11.01
CA GLU A 8 0.44 2.86 10.98
C GLU A 8 0.78 2.28 9.60
N TYR A 9 -0.13 1.50 9.03
CA TYR A 9 -0.04 0.96 7.67
C TYR A 9 0.09 2.04 6.61
N GLU A 10 -0.74 3.09 6.68
CA GLU A 10 -0.66 4.27 5.81
C GLU A 10 0.71 4.95 5.86
N ARG A 11 1.29 5.08 7.05
CA ARG A 11 2.63 5.65 7.20
C ARG A 11 3.69 4.82 6.48
N TYR A 12 3.60 3.49 6.54
CA TYR A 12 4.50 2.62 5.79
C TYR A 12 4.33 2.75 4.28
N ILE A 13 3.09 2.80 3.77
CA ILE A 13 2.84 3.00 2.33
C ILE A 13 3.40 4.35 1.89
N CYS A 14 3.14 5.43 2.63
CA CYS A 14 3.66 6.76 2.34
C CYS A 14 5.20 6.78 2.31
N ASP A 15 5.86 6.14 3.29
CA ASP A 15 7.32 6.01 3.30
C ASP A 15 7.82 5.22 2.08
N ALA A 16 7.20 4.10 1.74
CA ALA A 16 7.56 3.30 0.58
C ALA A 16 7.46 4.12 -0.71
N VAL A 17 6.33 4.79 -0.93
CA VAL A 17 6.11 5.65 -2.09
C VAL A 17 7.12 6.80 -2.15
N SER A 18 7.46 7.39 -1.00
CA SER A 18 8.49 8.42 -0.91
C SER A 18 9.86 7.89 -1.34
N ARG A 19 10.27 6.72 -0.83
CA ARG A 19 11.54 6.06 -1.20
C ARG A 19 11.59 5.72 -2.68
N PHE A 20 10.50 5.22 -3.22
CA PHE A 20 10.38 4.96 -4.64
C PHE A 20 10.59 6.22 -5.48
N LYS A 21 10.00 7.36 -5.08
CA LYS A 21 10.22 8.65 -5.74
C LYS A 21 11.68 9.09 -5.65
N THR A 22 12.32 8.90 -4.50
CA THR A 22 13.75 9.19 -4.32
C THR A 22 14.63 8.29 -5.20
N ALA A 23 14.32 6.99 -5.30
CA ALA A 23 15.12 6.02 -6.01
C ALA A 23 14.96 6.08 -7.54
N PHE A 24 13.73 6.33 -8.03
CA PHE A 24 13.38 6.18 -9.45
C PHE A 24 12.77 7.44 -10.08
N GLY A 25 12.61 8.52 -9.31
CA GLY A 25 11.98 9.76 -9.74
C GLY A 25 10.45 9.76 -9.60
N ASP A 26 9.85 10.93 -9.81
CA ASP A 26 8.41 11.15 -9.61
C ASP A 26 7.61 10.71 -10.85
N VAL A 27 7.53 9.39 -11.06
CA VAL A 27 6.77 8.74 -12.14
C VAL A 27 5.89 7.63 -11.56
N ASN A 28 4.77 7.34 -12.21
CA ASN A 28 3.91 6.20 -11.86
C ASN A 28 4.75 4.90 -11.83
N LEU A 29 4.88 4.31 -10.63
CA LEU A 29 5.72 3.13 -10.39
C LEU A 29 5.31 1.91 -11.21
N LEU A 30 4.01 1.69 -11.39
CA LEU A 30 3.53 0.61 -12.26
C LEU A 30 3.95 0.84 -13.70
N PHE A 31 3.92 2.09 -14.16
CA PHE A 31 4.38 2.40 -15.51
C PHE A 31 5.88 2.12 -15.66
N LEU A 32 6.71 2.52 -14.68
CA LEU A 32 8.14 2.24 -14.71
C LEU A 32 8.43 0.74 -14.75
N TRP A 33 7.75 -0.05 -13.90
CA TRP A 33 7.92 -1.50 -13.88
C TRP A 33 7.43 -2.16 -15.17
N ARG A 34 6.21 -1.85 -15.62
CA ARG A 34 5.63 -2.43 -16.85
C ARG A 34 6.38 -2.03 -18.12
N SER A 35 7.07 -0.90 -18.11
CA SER A 35 7.96 -0.46 -19.20
C SER A 35 9.39 -1.01 -19.10
N GLY A 36 9.69 -1.82 -18.08
CA GLY A 36 11.01 -2.43 -17.88
C GLY A 36 12.09 -1.46 -17.40
N LYS A 37 11.72 -0.26 -16.93
CA LYS A 37 12.66 0.75 -16.44
C LYS A 37 13.15 0.49 -15.02
N ILE A 38 12.37 -0.25 -14.24
CA ILE A 38 12.77 -0.77 -12.93
C ILE A 38 12.57 -2.28 -12.91
N PRO A 39 13.41 -3.03 -12.17
CA PRO A 39 13.23 -4.46 -12.02
C PRO A 39 11.94 -4.76 -11.27
N ARG A 40 11.44 -6.00 -11.41
CA ARG A 40 10.27 -6.46 -10.67
C ARG A 40 10.52 -6.46 -9.16
N THR A 41 11.73 -6.77 -8.74
CA THR A 41 12.14 -6.84 -7.33
C THR A 41 13.42 -6.03 -7.12
N GLY A 42 13.61 -5.46 -5.94
CA GLY A 42 14.81 -4.70 -5.61
C GLY A 42 14.77 -4.16 -4.19
N HIS A 43 15.60 -3.15 -3.91
CA HIS A 43 15.71 -2.53 -2.58
C HIS A 43 15.42 -1.02 -2.64
N LEU A 44 14.90 -0.46 -1.53
CA LEU A 44 14.52 0.95 -1.37
C LEU A 44 15.42 1.73 -0.41
N ASP A 45 16.48 1.11 0.09
CA ASP A 45 17.50 1.72 0.94
C ASP A 45 18.92 1.33 0.50
N ALA A 46 19.91 2.13 0.91
CA ALA A 46 21.31 1.93 0.53
C ALA A 46 21.89 0.67 1.18
N GLU A 47 21.40 0.32 2.37
CA GLU A 47 21.80 -0.86 3.12
C GLU A 47 21.17 -2.16 2.59
N GLN A 48 20.30 -2.08 1.57
CA GLN A 48 19.61 -3.23 0.96
C GLN A 48 18.81 -4.07 1.97
N ARG A 49 18.03 -3.41 2.83
CA ARG A 49 17.22 -4.05 3.88
C ARG A 49 15.72 -3.84 3.70
N ILE A 50 15.31 -2.87 2.89
CA ILE A 50 13.90 -2.64 2.55
C ILE A 50 13.67 -3.18 1.14
N GLU A 51 13.13 -4.38 1.06
CA GLU A 51 12.88 -5.07 -0.21
C GLU A 51 11.53 -4.68 -0.80
N TYR A 52 11.45 -4.59 -2.13
CA TYR A 52 10.18 -4.43 -2.84
C TYR A 52 9.98 -5.51 -3.90
N SER A 53 8.71 -5.80 -4.18
CA SER A 53 8.27 -6.72 -5.23
C SER A 53 7.02 -6.17 -5.91
N CYS A 54 7.13 -5.78 -7.17
CA CYS A 54 6.01 -5.35 -8.01
C CYS A 54 5.23 -6.56 -8.53
N HIS A 55 3.90 -6.45 -8.54
CA HIS A 55 2.99 -7.49 -9.02
C HIS A 55 1.68 -6.85 -9.47
N GLY A 56 0.93 -7.49 -10.37
CA GLY A 56 -0.40 -7.01 -10.81
C GLY A 56 -0.48 -5.50 -11.07
N SER A 57 -1.23 -4.80 -10.21
CA SER A 57 -1.38 -3.35 -10.15
C SER A 57 -0.76 -2.73 -8.89
N GLY A 58 0.15 -3.43 -8.22
CA GLY A 58 0.67 -3.02 -6.92
C GLY A 58 2.12 -3.39 -6.65
N CYS A 59 2.47 -3.25 -5.39
CA CYS A 59 3.76 -3.56 -4.84
C CYS A 59 3.62 -4.08 -3.42
N THR A 60 4.46 -5.04 -3.06
CA THR A 60 4.69 -5.43 -1.68
C THR A 60 6.08 -4.97 -1.27
N VAL A 61 6.19 -4.39 -0.07
CA VAL A 61 7.44 -3.93 0.53
C VAL A 61 7.62 -4.65 1.86
N ASP A 62 8.82 -5.19 2.08
CA ASP A 62 9.24 -5.79 3.35
C ASP A 62 10.11 -4.80 4.12
N TYR A 63 9.62 -4.39 5.29
CA TYR A 63 10.34 -3.56 6.25
C TYR A 63 10.82 -4.42 7.41
N PHE A 64 11.97 -5.08 7.27
CA PHE A 64 12.59 -5.85 8.35
C PHE A 64 11.65 -6.92 8.96
N GLY A 65 10.83 -7.55 8.13
CA GLY A 65 9.78 -8.52 8.52
C GLY A 65 8.37 -7.93 8.53
N THR A 66 8.21 -6.60 8.49
CA THR A 66 6.88 -5.98 8.38
C THR A 66 6.46 -5.89 6.92
N ILE A 67 5.48 -6.70 6.52
CA ILE A 67 5.00 -6.78 5.14
C ILE A 67 3.91 -5.74 4.86
N VAL A 68 4.10 -4.93 3.82
CA VAL A 68 3.18 -3.86 3.43
C VAL A 68 2.85 -4.01 1.96
N SER A 69 1.59 -4.33 1.62
CA SER A 69 1.18 -4.55 0.22
C SER A 69 0.14 -3.51 -0.20
N PHE A 70 0.26 -2.88 -1.36
CA PHE A 70 -0.69 -1.87 -1.82
C PHE A 70 -0.74 -1.83 -3.35
N ASP A 71 -1.82 -1.31 -3.90
CA ASP A 71 -2.01 -1.10 -5.33
C ASP A 71 -1.85 0.36 -5.71
N PHE A 72 -1.70 0.64 -7.00
CA PHE A 72 -1.86 1.98 -7.57
C PHE A 72 -3.05 1.99 -8.53
N ASP A 73 -3.85 3.06 -8.46
CA ASP A 73 -4.89 3.31 -9.44
C ASP A 73 -4.31 3.83 -10.77
N SER A 74 -5.19 4.06 -11.76
CA SER A 74 -4.79 4.60 -13.07
C SER A 74 -4.16 5.99 -13.01
N THR A 75 -4.31 6.72 -11.91
CA THR A 75 -3.69 8.04 -11.71
C THR A 75 -2.33 7.94 -11.02
N GLY A 76 -1.92 6.74 -10.59
CA GLY A 76 -0.68 6.51 -9.85
C GLY A 76 -0.79 6.80 -8.35
N GLN A 77 -2.00 7.01 -7.82
CA GLN A 77 -2.22 7.13 -6.39
C GLN A 77 -2.42 5.75 -5.78
N TYR A 78 -1.83 5.51 -4.59
CA TYR A 78 -1.94 4.20 -3.95
C TYR A 78 -3.35 3.93 -3.40
N CYS A 79 -3.71 2.67 -3.27
CA CYS A 79 -4.95 2.18 -2.68
C CYS A 79 -4.73 0.76 -2.18
N TYR A 80 -5.70 0.20 -1.44
CA TYR A 80 -5.56 -1.11 -0.83
C TYR A 80 -6.92 -1.75 -0.54
N THR A 81 -6.90 -3.03 -0.20
CA THR A 81 -8.09 -3.79 0.21
C THR A 81 -7.97 -4.20 1.67
N ALA A 82 -9.08 -4.64 2.28
CA ALA A 82 -9.07 -5.22 3.62
C ALA A 82 -8.09 -6.40 3.74
N PHE A 83 -8.01 -7.23 2.69
CA PHE A 83 -7.04 -8.33 2.61
C PHE A 83 -5.58 -7.87 2.72
N LYS A 84 -5.19 -6.82 1.98
CA LYS A 84 -3.82 -6.29 2.03
C LYS A 84 -3.48 -5.70 3.40
N PHE A 85 -4.46 -5.06 4.03
CA PHE A 85 -4.32 -4.59 5.41
C PHE A 85 -4.21 -5.76 6.41
N ALA A 86 -4.95 -6.85 6.20
CA ALA A 86 -4.84 -8.07 7.02
C ALA A 86 -3.42 -8.66 6.96
N LEU A 87 -2.79 -8.69 5.77
CA LEU A 87 -1.39 -9.11 5.61
C LEU A 87 -0.43 -8.26 6.45
N PHE A 88 -0.66 -6.95 6.53
CA PHE A 88 0.17 -6.05 7.33
C PHE A 88 0.05 -6.31 8.84
N LEU A 89 -1.12 -6.75 9.30
CA LEU A 89 -1.32 -7.08 10.70
C LEU A 89 -0.57 -8.35 11.12
N ASP A 90 -0.09 -9.16 10.17
CA ASP A 90 0.51 -10.48 10.42
C ASP A 90 -0.40 -11.37 11.28
N GLU A 91 -1.71 -11.18 11.13
CA GLU A 91 -2.71 -11.89 11.91
C GLU A 91 -3.34 -12.97 11.03
N ASP A 92 -2.86 -14.20 11.19
CA ASP A 92 -3.50 -15.42 10.66
C ASP A 92 -4.97 -15.59 11.11
N SER A 93 -5.40 -14.81 12.11
CA SER A 93 -6.68 -14.94 12.82
C SER A 93 -7.70 -13.83 12.55
N LEU A 94 -7.37 -12.79 11.80
CA LEU A 94 -8.39 -11.78 11.47
C LEU A 94 -9.27 -12.30 10.34
N ASP A 95 -10.51 -12.58 10.69
CA ASP A 95 -11.57 -12.87 9.74
C ASP A 95 -11.64 -11.74 8.70
N ASN A 96 -11.24 -12.05 7.46
CA ASN A 96 -11.26 -11.11 6.34
C ASN A 96 -12.65 -10.52 6.13
N ASP A 97 -13.72 -11.24 6.48
CA ASP A 97 -15.09 -10.74 6.40
C ASP A 97 -15.35 -9.68 7.48
N ALA A 98 -14.83 -9.89 8.70
CA ALA A 98 -14.91 -8.90 9.77
C ALA A 98 -14.14 -7.62 9.44
N LEU A 99 -12.92 -7.73 8.89
CA LEU A 99 -12.17 -6.57 8.43
C LEU A 99 -12.87 -5.85 7.26
N SER A 100 -13.46 -6.61 6.34
CA SER A 100 -14.25 -6.05 5.25
C SER A 100 -15.45 -5.26 5.75
N ALA A 101 -16.16 -5.76 6.78
CA ALA A 101 -17.26 -5.04 7.43
C ALA A 101 -16.79 -3.76 8.13
N VAL A 102 -15.63 -3.78 8.80
CA VAL A 102 -15.02 -2.58 9.39
C VAL A 102 -14.68 -1.55 8.31
N PHE A 103 -14.10 -1.99 7.19
CA PHE A 103 -13.74 -1.11 6.07
C PHE A 103 -14.97 -0.52 5.39
N ALA A 104 -16.05 -1.30 5.24
CA ALA A 104 -17.33 -0.81 4.74
C ALA A 104 -17.90 0.30 5.65
N LYS A 105 -17.89 0.09 6.97
CA LYS A 105 -18.33 1.11 7.93
C LYS A 105 -17.46 2.37 7.90
N MET A 106 -16.14 2.22 7.78
CA MET A 106 -15.23 3.36 7.62
C MET A 106 -15.50 4.12 6.31
N SER A 107 -15.87 3.42 5.24
CA SER A 107 -16.28 4.03 3.98
C SER A 107 -17.59 4.82 4.12
N GLU A 108 -18.61 4.25 4.78
CA GLU A 108 -19.87 4.95 5.09
C GLU A 108 -19.65 6.21 5.94
N GLN A 109 -18.67 6.17 6.85
CA GLN A 109 -18.28 7.30 7.70
C GLN A 109 -17.39 8.34 6.99
N GLY A 110 -17.03 8.10 5.72
CA GLY A 110 -16.17 9.00 4.95
C GLY A 110 -14.70 8.98 5.36
N VAL A 111 -14.26 7.98 6.13
CA VAL A 111 -12.85 7.77 6.48
C VAL A 111 -12.09 7.16 5.31
N LEU A 112 -12.71 6.20 4.61
CA LEU A 112 -12.19 5.59 3.40
C LEU A 112 -13.04 6.01 2.18
N THR A 113 -12.39 6.20 1.04
CA THR A 113 -13.01 6.41 -0.26
C THR A 113 -12.85 5.16 -1.11
N HIS A 114 -13.94 4.70 -1.72
CA HIS A 114 -13.90 3.63 -2.70
C HIS A 114 -13.30 4.11 -4.02
N ILE A 115 -12.30 3.37 -4.51
CA ILE A 115 -11.62 3.59 -5.77
C ILE A 115 -12.10 2.49 -6.75
N PRO A 116 -12.95 2.83 -7.74
CA PRO A 116 -13.58 1.84 -8.61
C PRO A 116 -12.56 0.92 -9.30
N ASN A 117 -12.74 -0.40 -9.15
CA ASN A 117 -11.87 -1.46 -9.70
C ASN A 117 -10.47 -1.60 -9.06
N TYR A 118 -10.16 -0.82 -8.01
CA TYR A 118 -8.84 -0.88 -7.37
C TYR A 118 -8.91 -1.19 -5.87
N GLY A 119 -9.84 -0.59 -5.13
CA GLY A 119 -9.99 -0.85 -3.69
C GLY A 119 -10.44 0.38 -2.92
N LEU A 120 -9.78 0.65 -1.79
CA LEU A 120 -10.07 1.73 -0.87
C LEU A 120 -8.83 2.60 -0.66
N ARG A 121 -9.05 3.85 -0.28
CA ARG A 121 -8.01 4.82 0.07
C ARG A 121 -8.49 5.68 1.23
N LEU A 122 -7.61 6.13 2.12
CA LEU A 122 -7.96 7.14 3.11
C LEU A 122 -8.46 8.43 2.42
N THR A 123 -9.66 8.89 2.78
CA THR A 123 -10.34 10.03 2.12
C THR A 123 -9.52 11.31 2.13
N ARG A 124 -8.63 11.46 3.10
CA ARG A 124 -7.61 12.51 3.15
C ARG A 124 -6.27 11.85 3.32
N GLN A 125 -5.55 11.62 2.22
CA GLN A 125 -4.11 11.41 2.32
C GLN A 125 -3.54 12.68 2.94
N THR A 126 -3.04 12.59 4.18
CA THR A 126 -2.31 13.71 4.76
C THR A 126 -1.06 13.85 3.91
N PRO A 127 -0.85 14.97 3.19
CA PRO A 127 0.40 15.15 2.45
C PRO A 127 1.55 15.12 3.46
N PRO A 128 2.73 14.61 3.08
CA PRO A 128 3.94 14.82 3.87
C PRO A 128 4.24 16.33 4.04
#